data_AF-A0A538HX90-F1
#
_entry.id   AF-A0A538HX90-F1
#
_cell.length_a   1.000
_cell.length_b   1.000
_cell.length_c   1.000
_cell.angle_alpha   90.00
_cell.angle_beta   90.00
_cell.angle_gamma   90.00
#
_symmetry.space_group_name_H-M   'P 1'
#
loop_
_entity.id
_entity.type
_entity.pdbx_description
1 polymer ?
#
loop_
_entity_poly.entity_id
_entity_poly.type
_entity_poly.pdbx_seq_one_letter_code
_entity_poly.pdbx_strand_id
1 'polypeptide(L)'
;APKPGTLPASTGGTFAFTRIGRARFTLLGDAYELDLSWNEGYGGGVLLAVADETSGSETYGGGRYVLDTVKGADLGNDGSRLIVDFNFAYNPSCAFDSRWACPLAPPANRLPVRLEVGERAPGL
;
A
#
# COMPACT_ATOMS: atom_id res chain seq x y z
N ALA A 1 -15.04 -10.08 8.21
CA ALA A 1 -14.70 -9.84 9.62
C ALA A 1 -13.26 -9.36 9.71
N PRO A 2 -12.96 -8.43 10.65
CA PRO A 2 -11.59 -8.03 10.95
C PRO A 2 -10.71 -9.25 11.21
N LYS A 3 -9.50 -9.28 10.65
CA LYS A 3 -8.54 -10.37 10.87
C LYS A 3 -7.19 -9.79 11.27
N PRO A 4 -6.76 -9.95 12.54
CA PRO A 4 -5.43 -9.58 12.97
C PRO A 4 -4.35 -10.30 12.16
N GLY A 5 -3.23 -9.64 11.98
CA GLY A 5 -2.10 -10.14 11.22
C GLY A 5 -0.90 -9.21 11.35
N THR A 6 0.10 -9.47 10.52
CA THR A 6 1.31 -8.66 10.47
C THR A 6 1.74 -8.41 9.05
N LEU A 7 2.38 -7.26 8.83
CA LEU A 7 3.09 -6.95 7.59
C LEU A 7 4.59 -6.95 7.85
N PRO A 8 5.41 -7.51 6.94
CA PRO A 8 6.85 -7.47 7.08
C PRO A 8 7.37 -6.03 6.97
N ALA A 9 8.44 -5.74 7.70
CA ALA A 9 9.13 -4.46 7.69
C ALA A 9 10.34 -4.48 6.74
N SER A 10 10.65 -3.35 6.10
CA SER A 10 11.82 -3.16 5.22
C SER A 10 13.16 -3.43 5.92
N THR A 11 13.26 -3.15 7.22
CA THR A 11 14.48 -3.34 8.04
C THR A 11 14.53 -4.72 8.71
N GLY A 12 13.59 -5.61 8.40
CA GLY A 12 13.36 -6.85 9.17
C GLY A 12 12.42 -6.62 10.36
N GLY A 13 11.76 -7.71 10.79
CA GLY A 13 10.67 -7.67 11.76
C GLY A 13 9.29 -7.46 11.12
N THR A 14 8.31 -7.06 11.93
CA THR A 14 6.92 -6.93 11.50
C THR A 14 6.19 -5.78 12.17
N PHE A 15 5.21 -5.22 11.45
CA PHE A 15 4.22 -4.31 11.97
C PHE A 15 2.90 -5.05 12.22
N ALA A 16 2.20 -4.72 13.30
CA ALA A 16 0.88 -5.26 13.60
C ALA A 16 -0.20 -4.54 12.77
N PHE A 17 -1.06 -5.34 12.12
CA PHE A 17 -2.16 -4.85 11.30
C PHE A 17 -3.40 -5.70 11.50
N THR A 18 -4.57 -5.12 11.27
CA THR A 18 -5.83 -5.86 11.15
C THR A 18 -6.40 -5.66 9.77
N ARG A 19 -6.61 -6.74 9.00
CA ARG A 19 -7.37 -6.61 7.75
C ARG A 19 -8.82 -6.26 8.10
N ILE A 20 -9.26 -5.10 7.68
CA ILE A 20 -10.61 -4.57 7.96
C ILE A 20 -11.59 -4.76 6.81
N GLY A 21 -11.09 -4.96 5.60
CA GLY A 21 -11.93 -5.11 4.42
C GLY A 21 -11.12 -5.41 3.18
N ARG A 22 -11.79 -5.35 2.04
CA ARG A 22 -11.19 -5.52 0.73
C ARG A 22 -11.77 -4.55 -0.28
N ALA A 23 -10.90 -3.91 -1.05
CA ALA A 23 -11.28 -3.08 -2.18
C ALA A 23 -11.40 -3.97 -3.42
N ARG A 24 -12.59 -4.04 -4.01
CA ARG A 24 -12.84 -4.75 -5.28
C ARG A 24 -13.01 -3.73 -6.39
N PHE A 25 -12.31 -3.92 -7.49
CA PHE A 25 -12.31 -3.00 -8.61
C PHE A 25 -12.01 -3.72 -9.91
N THR A 26 -12.24 -3.02 -11.02
CA THR A 26 -11.82 -3.44 -12.35
C THR A 26 -10.65 -2.58 -12.78
N LEU A 27 -9.59 -3.20 -13.28
CA LEU A 27 -8.41 -2.52 -13.81
C LEU A 27 -8.03 -3.23 -15.11
N LEU A 28 -7.79 -2.47 -16.18
CA LEU A 28 -7.41 -3.04 -17.49
C LEU A 28 -8.38 -4.12 -18.03
N GLY A 29 -9.66 -4.06 -17.63
CA GLY A 29 -10.70 -5.01 -18.05
C GLY A 29 -10.87 -6.22 -17.12
N ASP A 30 -9.95 -6.45 -16.19
CA ASP A 30 -9.97 -7.59 -15.27
C ASP A 30 -10.38 -7.18 -13.85
N ALA A 31 -11.01 -8.10 -13.12
CA ALA A 31 -11.43 -7.89 -11.74
C ALA A 31 -10.31 -8.24 -10.75
N TYR A 32 -10.03 -7.31 -9.83
CA TYR A 32 -9.01 -7.48 -8.80
C TYR A 32 -9.58 -7.17 -7.40
N GLU A 33 -8.85 -7.63 -6.39
CA GLU A 33 -9.15 -7.38 -4.99
C GLU A 33 -7.85 -7.06 -4.23
N LEU A 34 -7.89 -6.06 -3.36
CA LEU A 34 -6.78 -5.69 -2.47
C LEU A 34 -7.26 -5.70 -1.01
N ASP A 35 -6.45 -6.24 -0.10
CA ASP A 35 -6.73 -6.21 1.32
C ASP A 35 -6.49 -4.80 1.89
N LEU A 36 -7.50 -4.24 2.56
CA LEU A 36 -7.40 -2.99 3.32
C LEU A 36 -7.05 -3.32 4.77
N SER A 37 -5.97 -2.72 5.27
CA SER A 37 -5.44 -3.03 6.60
C SER A 37 -5.48 -1.81 7.49
N TRP A 38 -5.97 -1.97 8.72
CA TRP A 38 -5.81 -1.01 9.80
C TRP A 38 -4.45 -1.20 10.44
N ASN A 39 -3.64 -0.15 10.51
CA ASN A 39 -2.38 -0.11 11.24
C ASN A 39 -2.68 -0.09 12.74
N GLU A 40 -2.17 -1.05 13.52
CA GLU A 40 -2.37 -1.08 14.97
C GLU A 40 -1.34 -0.21 15.73
N GLY A 41 -0.32 0.30 15.03
CA GLY A 41 0.69 1.20 15.57
C GLY A 41 0.58 2.63 15.01
N TYR A 42 1.56 3.46 15.35
CA TYR A 42 1.79 4.76 14.70
C TYR A 42 0.61 5.75 14.68
N GLY A 43 -0.33 5.63 15.63
CA GLY A 43 -1.55 6.47 15.71
C GLY A 43 -2.81 5.84 15.11
N GLY A 44 -2.65 4.73 14.39
CA GLY A 44 -3.74 3.97 13.79
C GLY A 44 -4.32 4.58 12.52
N GLY A 45 -4.84 3.75 11.63
CA GLY A 45 -5.44 4.20 10.37
C GLY A 45 -5.40 3.14 9.28
N VAL A 46 -6.18 3.35 8.22
CA VAL A 46 -6.13 2.51 7.01
C VAL A 46 -4.82 2.75 6.26
N LEU A 47 -4.13 1.64 5.98
CA LEU A 47 -3.00 1.53 5.06
C LEU A 47 -3.39 0.61 3.90
N LEU A 48 -3.13 1.08 2.67
CA LEU A 48 -3.17 0.28 1.46
C LEU A 48 -1.81 0.38 0.76
N ALA A 49 -0.95 -0.60 1.01
CA ALA A 49 0.30 -0.79 0.27
C ALA A 49 0.08 -1.75 -0.90
N VAL A 50 0.64 -1.41 -2.07
CA VAL A 50 0.52 -2.18 -3.31
C VAL A 50 1.88 -2.37 -3.94
N ALA A 51 2.13 -3.57 -4.45
CA ALA A 51 3.21 -3.82 -5.40
C ALA A 51 2.62 -4.32 -6.72
N ASP A 52 3.36 -4.11 -7.80
CA ASP A 52 2.91 -4.39 -9.15
C ASP A 52 4.13 -4.77 -10.02
N GLU A 53 3.94 -5.05 -11.31
CA GLU A 53 5.04 -5.50 -12.18
C GLU A 53 6.12 -4.44 -12.45
N THR A 54 5.90 -3.18 -12.05
CA THR A 54 6.93 -2.12 -12.07
C THR A 54 7.83 -2.12 -10.83
N SER A 55 7.44 -2.84 -9.76
CA SER A 55 8.14 -2.83 -8.47
C SER A 55 9.51 -3.47 -8.56
N GLY A 56 10.55 -2.72 -8.19
CA GLY A 56 11.95 -3.15 -8.18
C GLY A 56 12.72 -2.85 -9.47
N SER A 57 12.03 -2.43 -10.53
CA SER A 57 12.65 -2.02 -11.81
C SER A 57 12.43 -0.54 -12.11
N GLU A 58 11.22 -0.03 -11.91
CA GLU A 58 10.82 1.36 -12.21
C GLU A 58 10.26 2.08 -10.97
N THR A 59 9.70 1.32 -10.03
CA THR A 59 9.14 1.81 -8.76
C THR A 59 9.78 1.10 -7.58
N TYR A 60 9.59 1.62 -6.35
CA TYR A 60 10.24 1.05 -5.18
C TYR A 60 9.87 -0.43 -4.97
N GLY A 61 10.87 -1.30 -4.80
CA GLY A 61 10.68 -2.76 -4.74
C GLY A 61 9.85 -3.25 -3.55
N GLY A 62 9.73 -2.48 -2.48
CA GLY A 62 8.86 -2.78 -1.33
C GLY A 62 7.37 -2.52 -1.59
N GLY A 63 7.05 -1.90 -2.73
CA GLY A 63 5.72 -1.39 -3.05
C GLY A 63 5.53 0.08 -2.67
N ARG A 64 4.39 0.64 -3.11
CA ARG A 64 3.98 2.04 -2.89
C ARG A 64 2.72 2.09 -2.05
N TYR A 65 2.48 3.22 -1.39
CA TYR A 65 1.27 3.42 -0.58
C TYR A 65 0.25 4.23 -1.36
N VAL A 66 -0.97 3.70 -1.46
CA VAL A 66 -2.11 4.35 -2.11
C VAL A 66 -3.01 5.03 -1.07
N LEU A 67 -3.08 4.47 0.14
CA LEU A 67 -3.72 5.06 1.30
C LEU A 67 -2.79 4.93 2.51
N ASP A 68 -2.63 6.01 3.27
CA ASP A 68 -1.97 6.04 4.58
C ASP A 68 -2.64 7.13 5.44
N THR A 69 -3.87 6.83 5.87
CA THR A 69 -4.77 7.81 6.51
C THR A 69 -4.21 8.41 7.80
N VAL A 70 -3.36 7.67 8.53
CA VAL A 70 -2.71 8.20 9.75
C VAL A 70 -1.73 9.32 9.43
N LYS A 71 -1.21 9.37 8.19
CA LYS A 71 -0.35 10.44 7.68
C LYS A 71 -1.12 11.45 6.83
N GLY A 72 -2.46 11.36 6.78
CA GLY A 72 -3.29 12.21 5.93
C GLY A 72 -3.06 12.01 4.44
N ALA A 73 -2.47 10.87 4.02
CA ALA A 73 -2.28 10.54 2.62
C ALA A 73 -3.46 9.68 2.13
N ASP A 74 -4.61 10.33 2.00
CA ASP A 74 -5.82 9.78 1.38
C ASP A 74 -6.59 10.89 0.65
N LEU A 75 -7.44 10.48 -0.29
CA LEU A 75 -8.26 11.40 -1.08
C LEU A 75 -9.69 11.55 -0.53
N GLY A 76 -9.91 11.12 0.72
CA GLY A 76 -11.21 11.17 1.39
C GLY A 76 -12.12 9.99 1.08
N ASN A 77 -13.37 10.15 1.52
CA ASN A 77 -14.46 9.18 1.36
C ASN A 77 -15.79 9.89 1.12
N ASP A 78 -16.76 9.19 0.54
CA ASP A 78 -18.13 9.68 0.33
C ASP A 78 -19.11 9.27 1.46
N GLY A 79 -18.58 8.84 2.60
CA GLY A 79 -19.34 8.26 3.72
C GLY A 79 -19.63 6.76 3.58
N SER A 80 -19.45 6.17 2.39
CA SER A 80 -19.68 4.73 2.14
C SER A 80 -18.50 4.03 1.45
N ARG A 81 -17.65 4.80 0.74
CA ARG A 81 -16.53 4.32 -0.06
C ARG A 81 -15.31 5.19 0.15
N LEU A 82 -14.14 4.56 0.17
CA LEU A 82 -12.85 5.22 0.12
C LEU A 82 -12.45 5.47 -1.33
N ILE A 83 -11.84 6.62 -1.62
CA ILE A 83 -11.24 6.88 -2.93
C ILE A 83 -9.87 6.20 -2.98
N VAL A 84 -9.68 5.29 -3.93
CA VAL A 84 -8.40 4.63 -4.20
C VAL A 84 -7.97 5.07 -5.60
N ASP A 85 -6.91 5.88 -5.66
CA ASP A 85 -6.34 6.37 -6.92
C ASP A 85 -4.86 6.00 -7.00
N PHE A 86 -4.52 5.07 -7.89
CA PHE A 86 -3.14 4.63 -8.10
C PHE A 86 -2.23 5.75 -8.64
N ASN A 87 -2.77 6.83 -9.21
CA ASN A 87 -1.98 8.00 -9.60
C ASN A 87 -1.34 8.72 -8.40
N PHE A 88 -1.91 8.54 -7.21
CA PHE A 88 -1.39 9.10 -5.95
C PHE A 88 -0.55 8.09 -5.15
N ALA A 89 -0.22 6.93 -5.75
CA ALA A 89 0.66 5.97 -5.13
C ALA A 89 2.06 6.59 -4.91
N TYR A 90 2.52 6.67 -3.67
CA TYR A 90 3.78 7.32 -3.31
C TYR A 90 4.76 6.35 -2.65
N ASN A 91 6.05 6.71 -2.67
CA ASN A 91 7.09 5.90 -2.08
C ASN A 91 7.11 6.05 -0.55
N PRO A 92 7.24 4.95 0.21
CA PRO A 92 7.43 5.04 1.65
C PRO A 92 8.84 5.60 1.98
N SER A 93 9.03 6.13 3.18
CA SER A 93 10.28 6.82 3.58
C SER A 93 11.56 5.96 3.41
N CYS A 94 11.45 4.64 3.54
CA CYS A 94 12.52 3.67 3.32
C CYS A 94 12.97 3.52 1.86
N ALA A 95 12.20 4.05 0.91
CA ALA A 95 12.65 4.18 -0.47
C ALA A 95 13.76 5.22 -0.62
N PHE A 96 13.80 6.22 0.26
CA PHE A 96 14.78 7.30 0.24
C PHE A 96 15.96 7.04 1.19
N ASP A 97 15.70 6.38 2.33
CA ASP A 97 16.74 6.10 3.33
C ASP A 97 16.40 4.81 4.10
N SER A 98 17.27 3.82 3.99
CA SER A 98 17.07 2.47 4.55
C SER A 98 17.06 2.43 6.08
N ARG A 99 17.41 3.53 6.77
CA ARG A 99 17.28 3.60 8.23
C ARG A 99 15.82 3.61 8.71
N TRP A 100 14.88 3.94 7.83
CA TRP A 100 13.46 3.94 8.16
C TRP A 100 12.85 2.54 7.97
N ALA A 101 12.03 2.12 8.92
CA ALA A 101 11.27 0.89 8.83
C ALA A 101 9.88 1.18 8.24
N CYS A 102 9.51 0.49 7.16
CA CYS A 102 8.19 0.63 6.55
C CYS A 102 7.50 -0.73 6.37
N PRO A 103 6.17 -0.81 6.51
CA PRO A 103 5.38 -1.94 6.05
C PRO A 103 5.56 -2.21 4.54
N LEU A 104 5.83 -3.45 4.16
CA LEU A 104 5.88 -3.84 2.74
C LEU A 104 4.50 -4.25 2.23
N ALA A 105 4.29 -4.17 0.91
CA ALA A 105 3.06 -4.67 0.30
C ALA A 105 2.91 -6.20 0.51
N PRO A 106 1.81 -6.67 1.14
CA PRO A 106 1.60 -8.09 1.37
C PRO A 106 1.36 -8.85 0.05
N PRO A 107 1.53 -10.19 0.03
CA PRO A 107 1.25 -11.01 -1.16
C PRO A 107 -0.15 -10.80 -1.75
N ALA A 108 -1.17 -10.59 -0.91
CA ALA A 108 -2.54 -10.33 -1.35
C ALA A 108 -2.71 -8.98 -2.07
N ASN A 109 -1.75 -8.07 -1.93
CA ASN A 109 -1.76 -6.75 -2.56
C ASN A 109 -0.69 -6.62 -3.66
N ARG A 110 -0.29 -7.74 -4.25
CA ARG A 110 0.59 -7.78 -5.42
C ARG A 110 -0.26 -7.96 -6.67
N LEU A 111 -0.33 -6.92 -7.50
CA LEU A 111 -1.09 -6.96 -8.74
C LEU A 111 -0.21 -7.55 -9.87
N PRO A 112 -0.70 -8.52 -10.66
CA PRO A 112 0.03 -9.10 -11.79
C PRO A 112 -0.14 -8.24 -13.06
N VAL A 113 -0.04 -6.92 -12.90
CA VAL A 113 -0.12 -5.95 -13.99
C VAL A 113 0.86 -4.82 -13.72
N ARG A 114 1.19 -4.03 -14.74
CA ARG A 114 2.01 -2.82 -14.59
C ARG A 114 1.14 -1.63 -14.19
N LEU A 115 1.49 -0.96 -13.08
CA LEU A 115 0.91 0.34 -12.71
C LEU A 115 1.86 1.48 -13.07
N GLU A 116 1.75 1.98 -14.30
CA GLU A 116 2.60 3.04 -14.87
C GLU A 116 2.19 4.46 -14.45
N VAL A 117 1.70 4.59 -13.22
CA VAL A 117 1.21 5.84 -12.60
C VAL A 117 1.73 5.93 -11.17
N GLY A 118 1.71 7.11 -10.56
CA GLY A 118 2.27 7.33 -9.22
C GLY A 118 3.79 7.59 -9.25
N GLU A 119 4.40 7.63 -8.07
CA GLU A 119 5.83 7.92 -7.95
C GLU A 119 6.71 6.78 -8.51
N ARG A 120 7.81 7.16 -9.16
CA ARG A 120 8.92 6.28 -9.54
C ARG A 120 9.88 6.08 -8.38
N ALA A 121 10.71 5.04 -8.44
CA ALA A 121 11.72 4.85 -7.41
C ALA A 121 12.70 6.05 -7.37
N PRO A 122 13.16 6.47 -6.19
CA PRO A 122 14.12 7.56 -6.09
C PRO A 122 15.44 7.22 -6.81
N GLY A 123 15.97 8.15 -7.60
CA GLY A 123 17.25 7.99 -8.29
C GLY A 123 17.22 7.14 -9.57
N LEU A 124 16.03 6.76 -10.04
CA LEU A 124 15.79 6.24 -11.39
C LEU A 124 15.73 7.36 -12.43
#